data_AF-A0AAW4NRL7-F1
#
_entry.id   AF-A0AAW4NRL7-F1
#
_cell.length_a   1.000
_cell.length_b   1.000
_cell.length_c   1.000
_cell.angle_alpha   90.00
_cell.angle_beta   90.00
_cell.angle_gamma   90.00
#
_symmetry.space_group_name_H-M   'P 1'
#
loop_
_entity.id
_entity.type
_entity.pdbx_description
1 polymer ?
#
loop_
_entity_poly.entity_id
_entity_poly.type
_entity_poly.pdbx_seq_one_letter_code
_entity_poly.pdbx_strand_id
1 'polypeptide(L)'
;MISTLFSSIFWLFIRLITIHTGAAWRYFIHRFLLNEPYSYHAFTVNAPLLDHANRPYREAFIAWKKQQDERNRKAFTHLNAHQQHILEILKAEGCSHEEAIQDMVSAEDIKVIDTDVFPRNPEYFSNRALNAVIGLLFWLILLVITISMC
;
A
#
# COMPACT_ATOMS: atom_id res chain seq x y z
N MET A 1 8.48 30.89 -16.87
CA MET A 1 9.06 29.53 -16.71
C MET A 1 9.29 29.15 -15.24
N ILE A 2 9.88 30.03 -14.41
CA ILE A 2 10.03 29.78 -12.96
C ILE A 2 8.68 29.77 -12.22
N SER A 3 7.77 30.72 -12.53
CA SER A 3 6.44 30.73 -11.86
C SER A 3 5.55 29.55 -12.24
N THR A 4 5.71 28.98 -13.45
CA THR A 4 4.98 27.79 -13.88
C THR A 4 5.50 26.52 -13.19
N LEU A 5 6.81 26.43 -12.95
CA LEU A 5 7.42 25.35 -12.17
C LEU A 5 6.98 25.40 -10.70
N PHE A 6 7.05 26.58 -10.08
CA PHE A 6 6.67 26.77 -8.67
C PHE A 6 5.18 26.48 -8.45
N SER A 7 4.32 26.99 -9.33
CA SER A 7 2.88 26.67 -9.33
C SER A 7 2.66 25.15 -9.45
N SER A 8 3.37 24.47 -10.34
CA SER A 8 3.22 23.02 -10.53
C SER A 8 3.65 22.21 -9.29
N ILE A 9 4.75 22.60 -8.65
CA ILE A 9 5.22 21.97 -7.39
C ILE A 9 4.21 22.20 -6.27
N PHE A 10 3.70 23.42 -6.16
CA PHE A 10 2.70 23.78 -5.17
C PHE A 10 1.39 22.98 -5.35
N TRP A 11 0.89 22.88 -6.57
CA TRP A 11 -0.30 22.08 -6.88
C TRP A 11 -0.08 20.59 -6.63
N LEU A 12 1.12 20.07 -6.92
CA LEU A 12 1.48 18.69 -6.59
C LEU A 12 1.45 18.48 -5.07
N PHE A 13 2.03 19.41 -4.31
CA PHE A 13 2.06 19.35 -2.85
C PHE A 13 0.66 19.39 -2.24
N ILE A 14 -0.19 20.32 -2.67
CA ILE A 14 -1.60 20.38 -2.26
C ILE A 14 -2.31 19.05 -2.56
N ARG A 15 -2.16 18.55 -3.79
CA ARG A 15 -2.79 17.29 -4.20
C ARG A 15 -2.35 16.13 -3.31
N LEU A 16 -1.07 16.03 -3.00
CA LEU A 16 -0.53 14.98 -2.13
C LEU A 16 -1.08 15.10 -0.71
N ILE A 17 -1.04 16.30 -0.11
CA ILE A 17 -1.59 16.53 1.22
C ILE A 17 -3.06 16.11 1.27
N THR A 18 -3.87 16.57 0.32
CA THR A 18 -5.31 16.25 0.28
C THR A 18 -5.54 14.73 0.20
N ILE A 19 -4.79 14.02 -0.64
CA ILE A 19 -4.89 12.56 -0.74
C ILE A 19 -4.50 11.89 0.59
N HIS A 20 -3.41 12.31 1.22
CA HIS A 20 -2.95 11.72 2.48
C HIS A 20 -3.88 12.03 3.65
N THR A 21 -4.48 13.21 3.71
CA THR A 21 -5.51 13.57 4.69
C THR A 21 -6.71 12.64 4.57
N GLY A 22 -7.23 12.42 3.35
CA GLY A 22 -8.34 11.49 3.15
C GLY A 22 -7.98 10.04 3.47
N ALA A 23 -6.77 9.60 3.13
CA ALA A 23 -6.25 8.28 3.51
C ALA A 23 -6.18 8.11 5.03
N ALA A 24 -5.69 9.14 5.75
CA ALA A 24 -5.58 9.14 7.20
C ALA A 24 -6.96 9.11 7.87
N TRP A 25 -7.92 9.85 7.33
CA TRP A 25 -9.30 9.83 7.83
C TRP A 25 -9.93 8.44 7.68
N ARG A 26 -9.78 7.81 6.52
CA ARG A 26 -10.27 6.44 6.30
C ARG A 26 -9.57 5.45 7.23
N TYR A 27 -8.25 5.53 7.34
CA TYR A 27 -7.52 4.71 8.29
C TYR A 27 -8.06 4.88 9.72
N PHE A 28 -8.32 6.11 10.15
CA PHE A 28 -8.87 6.38 11.46
C PHE A 28 -10.23 5.70 11.65
N ILE A 29 -11.14 5.83 10.68
CA ILE A 29 -12.45 5.16 10.72
C ILE A 29 -12.29 3.65 10.82
N HIS A 30 -11.54 3.05 9.90
CA HIS A 30 -11.41 1.59 9.85
C HIS A 30 -10.71 1.03 11.10
N ARG A 31 -9.66 1.70 11.57
CA ARG A 31 -8.89 1.24 12.73
C ARG A 31 -9.60 1.47 14.06
N PHE A 32 -10.16 2.66 14.28
CA PHE A 32 -10.65 3.07 15.60
C PHE A 32 -12.17 3.01 15.74
N LEU A 33 -12.92 3.24 14.66
CA LEU A 33 -14.39 3.17 14.71
C LEU A 33 -14.91 1.78 14.36
N LEU A 34 -14.32 1.12 13.36
CA LEU A 34 -14.76 -0.20 12.89
C LEU A 34 -13.93 -1.37 13.46
N ASN A 35 -12.83 -1.08 14.15
CA ASN A 35 -11.90 -2.07 14.73
C ASN A 35 -11.38 -3.10 13.69
N GLU A 36 -11.17 -2.66 12.46
CA GLU A 36 -10.62 -3.49 11.41
C GLU A 36 -9.08 -3.44 11.44
N PRO A 37 -8.39 -4.58 11.27
CA PRO A 37 -6.94 -4.68 11.42
C PRO A 37 -6.18 -4.18 10.17
N TYR A 38 -6.70 -3.18 9.47
CA TYR A 38 -6.03 -2.63 8.29
C TYR A 38 -4.89 -1.70 8.70
N SER A 39 -3.75 -1.82 8.00
CA SER A 39 -2.63 -0.90 8.15
C SER A 39 -2.94 0.43 7.43
N TYR A 40 -2.27 1.52 7.81
CA TYR A 40 -2.35 2.78 7.06
C TYR A 40 -1.93 2.58 5.59
N HIS A 41 -0.99 1.68 5.34
CA HIS A 41 -0.48 1.41 4.01
C HIS A 41 -1.58 0.94 3.05
N ALA A 42 -2.55 0.16 3.54
CA ALA A 42 -3.75 -0.25 2.80
C ALA A 42 -4.54 0.93 2.19
N PHE A 43 -4.50 2.10 2.84
CA PHE A 43 -5.20 3.31 2.42
C PHE A 43 -4.36 4.20 1.48
N THR A 44 -3.12 3.85 1.22
CA THR A 44 -2.21 4.62 0.34
C THR A 44 -1.75 3.84 -0.88
N VAL A 45 -1.80 2.51 -0.81
CA VAL A 45 -1.49 1.62 -1.92
C VAL A 45 -2.64 1.61 -2.93
N ASN A 46 -2.27 1.67 -4.20
CA ASN A 46 -3.22 1.59 -5.30
C ASN A 46 -3.75 0.16 -5.44
N ALA A 47 -5.01 0.05 -5.78
CA ALA A 47 -5.58 -1.22 -6.19
C ALA A 47 -4.77 -1.82 -7.34
N PRO A 48 -4.47 -3.14 -7.33
CA PRO A 48 -3.80 -3.77 -8.44
C PRO A 48 -4.65 -3.63 -9.71
N LEU A 49 -3.99 -3.27 -10.82
CA LEU A 49 -4.60 -3.27 -12.14
C LEU A 49 -4.74 -4.73 -12.58
N LEU A 50 -5.95 -5.26 -12.43
CA LEU A 50 -6.28 -6.62 -12.87
C LEU A 50 -6.96 -6.49 -14.23
N ASP A 51 -6.63 -7.35 -15.20
CA ASP A 51 -7.33 -7.36 -16.48
C ASP A 51 -8.70 -8.03 -16.30
N HIS A 52 -9.80 -7.32 -16.61
CA HIS A 52 -11.17 -7.73 -16.26
C HIS A 52 -11.81 -8.53 -17.40
N ALA A 53 -11.19 -9.63 -17.82
CA ALA A 53 -11.76 -10.54 -18.81
C ALA A 53 -12.98 -11.30 -18.25
N ASN A 54 -14.14 -10.62 -18.15
CA ASN A 54 -15.47 -11.16 -17.85
C ASN A 54 -15.77 -11.62 -16.41
N ARG A 55 -15.08 -11.08 -15.40
CA ARG A 55 -15.36 -11.40 -13.98
C ARG A 55 -15.43 -10.14 -13.09
N PRO A 56 -16.25 -10.14 -12.02
CA PRO A 56 -16.24 -9.07 -11.02
C PRO A 56 -14.85 -8.84 -10.44
N TYR A 57 -14.49 -7.57 -10.18
CA TYR A 57 -13.17 -7.20 -9.66
C TYR A 57 -12.81 -7.95 -8.38
N ARG A 58 -13.79 -8.19 -7.51
CA ARG A 58 -13.59 -8.94 -6.25
C ARG A 58 -13.06 -10.35 -6.50
N GLU A 59 -13.64 -11.05 -7.45
CA GLU A 59 -13.21 -12.40 -7.81
C GLU A 59 -11.84 -12.38 -8.48
N ALA A 60 -11.60 -11.39 -9.35
CA ALA A 60 -10.29 -11.17 -9.94
C ALA A 60 -9.20 -10.95 -8.88
N PHE A 61 -9.50 -10.14 -7.87
CA PHE A 61 -8.59 -9.81 -6.78
C PHE A 61 -8.30 -11.02 -5.90
N ILE A 62 -9.32 -11.80 -5.52
CA ILE A 62 -9.12 -13.03 -4.73
C ILE A 62 -8.23 -14.02 -5.49
N ALA A 63 -8.48 -14.21 -6.78
CA ALA A 63 -7.66 -15.09 -7.62
C ALA A 63 -6.21 -14.58 -7.74
N TRP A 64 -6.05 -13.26 -7.93
CA TRP A 64 -4.74 -12.62 -7.99
C TRP A 64 -3.97 -12.76 -6.67
N LYS A 65 -4.63 -12.50 -5.52
CA LYS A 65 -4.02 -12.62 -4.19
C LYS A 65 -3.52 -14.05 -3.96
N LYS A 66 -4.37 -15.05 -4.23
CA LYS A 66 -3.99 -16.47 -4.14
C LYS A 66 -2.78 -16.81 -5.03
N GLN A 67 -2.72 -16.24 -6.23
CA GLN A 67 -1.58 -16.44 -7.13
C GLN A 67 -0.30 -15.81 -6.60
N GLN A 68 -0.37 -14.62 -6.00
CA GLN A 68 0.80 -13.98 -5.38
C GLN A 68 1.25 -14.71 -4.12
N ASP A 69 0.33 -15.16 -3.27
CA ASP A 69 0.67 -15.93 -2.07
C ASP A 69 1.41 -17.22 -2.43
N GLU A 70 0.96 -17.92 -3.47
CA GLU A 70 1.63 -19.11 -3.98
C GLU A 70 3.01 -18.79 -4.59
N ARG A 71 3.15 -17.66 -5.29
CA ARG A 71 4.44 -17.19 -5.82
C ARG A 71 5.42 -16.85 -4.70
N ASN A 72 4.98 -16.11 -3.68
CA ASN A 72 5.80 -15.76 -2.52
C ASN A 72 6.26 -17.02 -1.79
N ARG A 73 5.35 -17.98 -1.56
CA ARG A 73 5.70 -19.27 -0.95
C ARG A 73 6.78 -20.00 -1.75
N LYS A 74 6.64 -20.05 -3.07
CA LYS A 74 7.68 -20.65 -3.95
C LYS A 74 9.00 -19.88 -3.90
N ALA A 75 8.96 -18.55 -3.82
CA ALA A 75 10.15 -17.73 -3.73
C ALA A 75 10.93 -17.99 -2.42
N PHE A 76 10.24 -18.32 -1.32
CA PHE A 76 10.88 -18.69 -0.06
C PHE A 76 11.46 -20.11 -0.07
N THR A 77 10.87 -21.05 -0.82
CA THR A 77 11.29 -22.46 -0.80
C THR A 77 12.21 -22.86 -1.96
N HIS A 78 12.12 -22.21 -3.11
CA HIS A 78 12.88 -22.54 -4.32
C HIS A 78 13.85 -21.42 -4.69
N LEU A 79 14.90 -21.30 -3.87
CA LEU A 79 15.98 -20.36 -4.13
C LEU A 79 16.79 -20.76 -5.36
N ASN A 80 17.15 -19.78 -6.19
CA ASN A 80 18.11 -19.99 -7.26
C ASN A 80 19.55 -20.10 -6.69
N ALA A 81 20.52 -20.47 -7.53
CA ALA A 81 21.90 -20.68 -7.08
C ALA A 81 22.52 -19.45 -6.39
N HIS A 82 22.19 -18.24 -6.85
CA HIS A 82 22.69 -17.00 -6.25
C HIS A 82 22.06 -16.75 -4.88
N GLN A 83 20.73 -16.89 -4.77
CA GLN A 83 20.00 -16.77 -3.52
C GLN A 83 20.43 -17.83 -2.50
N GLN A 84 20.68 -19.05 -2.96
CA GLN A 84 21.20 -20.12 -2.11
C GLN A 84 22.59 -19.76 -1.55
N HIS A 85 23.44 -19.14 -2.35
CA HIS A 85 24.76 -18.69 -1.90
C HIS A 85 24.66 -17.62 -0.80
N ILE A 86 23.79 -16.62 -0.98
CA ILE A 86 23.52 -15.59 0.04
C ILE A 86 22.99 -16.22 1.33
N LEU A 87 22.06 -17.18 1.21
CA LEU A 87 21.52 -17.89 2.36
C LEU A 87 22.60 -18.60 3.17
N GLU A 88 23.57 -19.26 2.51
CA GLU A 88 24.66 -19.95 3.20
C GLU A 88 25.65 -18.98 3.86
N ILE A 89 25.88 -17.80 3.28
CA ILE A 89 26.67 -16.73 3.93
C ILE A 89 25.97 -16.27 5.22
N LEU A 90 24.68 -15.94 5.15
CA LEU A 90 23.91 -15.47 6.32
C LEU A 90 23.85 -16.52 7.43
N LYS A 91 23.71 -17.81 7.08
CA LYS A 91 23.80 -18.90 8.06
C LYS A 91 25.18 -19.01 8.70
N ALA A 92 26.25 -18.81 7.92
CA ALA A 92 27.61 -18.83 8.44
C ALA A 92 27.89 -17.64 9.39
N GLU A 93 27.18 -16.52 9.21
CA GLU A 93 27.19 -15.36 10.11
C GLU A 93 26.34 -15.56 11.38
N GLY A 94 25.61 -16.68 11.48
CA GLY A 94 24.84 -17.07 12.67
C GLY A 94 23.34 -16.79 12.58
N CYS A 95 22.82 -16.32 11.44
CA CYS A 95 21.38 -16.15 11.25
C CYS A 95 20.67 -17.50 11.16
N SER A 96 19.49 -17.60 11.78
CA SER A 96 18.60 -18.72 11.53
C SER A 96 18.10 -18.69 10.07
N HIS A 97 17.55 -19.82 9.59
CA HIS A 97 17.01 -19.87 8.23
C HIS A 97 15.88 -18.86 8.01
N GLU A 98 15.01 -18.65 8.99
CA GLU A 98 13.88 -17.72 8.90
C GLU A 98 14.35 -16.27 8.86
N GLU A 99 15.29 -15.90 9.73
CA GLU A 99 15.91 -14.57 9.75
C GLU A 99 16.65 -14.28 8.44
N ALA A 100 17.42 -15.24 7.93
CA ALA A 100 18.14 -15.07 6.68
C ALA A 100 17.21 -14.87 5.47
N ILE A 101 16.08 -15.60 5.40
CA ILE A 101 15.08 -15.39 4.36
C ILE A 101 14.44 -14.00 4.49
N GLN A 102 14.16 -13.55 5.72
CA GLN A 102 13.60 -12.22 5.96
C GLN A 102 14.58 -11.09 5.59
N ASP A 103 15.86 -11.27 5.87
CA ASP A 103 16.92 -10.33 5.46
C ASP A 103 17.04 -10.28 3.94
N MET A 104 17.02 -11.43 3.26
CA MET A 104 17.03 -11.50 1.80
C MET A 104 15.78 -10.85 1.16
N VAL A 105 14.61 -10.92 1.80
CA VAL A 105 13.43 -10.17 1.36
C VAL A 105 13.64 -8.66 1.53
N SER A 106 14.20 -8.25 2.67
CA SER A 106 14.44 -6.85 2.99
C SER A 106 15.51 -6.21 2.09
N ALA A 107 16.48 -7.01 1.63
CA ALA A 107 17.50 -6.63 0.66
C ALA A 107 17.02 -6.69 -0.80
N GLU A 108 15.77 -7.07 -1.05
CA GLU A 108 15.18 -7.30 -2.38
C GLU A 108 15.79 -8.46 -3.19
N ASP A 109 16.61 -9.31 -2.58
CA ASP A 109 17.16 -10.53 -3.19
C ASP A 109 16.05 -11.57 -3.48
N ILE A 110 15.03 -11.61 -2.62
CA ILE A 110 13.79 -12.35 -2.84
C ILE A 110 12.65 -11.36 -3.05
N LYS A 111 12.17 -11.27 -4.30
CA LYS A 111 11.04 -10.40 -4.65
C LYS A 111 9.71 -11.04 -4.23
N VAL A 112 9.08 -10.46 -3.22
CA VAL A 112 7.74 -10.83 -2.78
C VAL A 112 6.79 -9.64 -2.80
N ILE A 113 5.51 -9.92 -3.02
CA ILE A 113 4.45 -8.91 -2.93
C ILE A 113 3.74 -9.11 -1.61
N ASP A 114 3.77 -8.10 -0.74
CA ASP A 114 2.95 -8.13 0.48
C ASP A 114 1.47 -7.98 0.11
N THR A 115 0.75 -9.10 0.12
CA THR A 115 -0.67 -9.14 -0.21
C THR A 115 -1.57 -8.78 0.97
N ASP A 116 -1.02 -8.67 2.17
CA ASP A 116 -1.76 -8.33 3.40
C ASP A 116 -1.85 -6.83 3.63
N VAL A 117 -1.07 -6.05 2.89
CA VAL A 117 -1.28 -4.60 2.74
C VAL A 117 -2.64 -4.28 2.13
N PHE A 118 -3.20 -5.18 1.32
CA PHE A 118 -4.48 -4.91 0.67
C PHE A 118 -5.68 -5.22 1.59
N PRO A 119 -6.77 -4.44 1.50
CA PRO A 119 -7.97 -4.70 2.29
C PRO A 119 -8.56 -6.07 1.94
N ARG A 120 -9.16 -6.74 2.93
CA ARG A 120 -9.79 -8.06 2.76
C ARG A 120 -10.97 -8.00 1.81
N ASN A 121 -11.72 -6.90 1.83
CA ASN A 121 -12.73 -6.61 0.83
C ASN A 121 -12.17 -5.58 -0.17
N PRO A 122 -11.99 -5.97 -1.45
CA PRO A 122 -11.52 -5.06 -2.48
C PRO A 122 -12.47 -3.87 -2.76
N GLU A 123 -13.73 -3.92 -2.33
CA GLU A 123 -14.61 -2.75 -2.41
C GLU A 123 -14.13 -1.58 -1.54
N TYR A 124 -13.33 -1.86 -0.50
CA TYR A 124 -12.68 -0.85 0.33
C TYR A 124 -11.32 -0.41 -0.20
N PHE A 125 -10.94 -0.83 -1.41
CA PHE A 125 -9.71 -0.37 -2.02
C PHE A 125 -9.62 1.15 -1.97
N SER A 126 -8.43 1.61 -1.61
CA SER A 126 -8.14 3.02 -1.61
C SER A 126 -8.13 3.55 -3.04
N ASN A 127 -9.24 4.17 -3.44
CA ASN A 127 -9.24 4.99 -4.62
C ASN A 127 -8.59 6.33 -4.25
N ARG A 128 -7.42 6.63 -4.82
CA ARG A 128 -6.75 7.93 -4.62
C ARG A 128 -7.68 9.11 -4.91
N ALA A 129 -8.61 8.96 -5.86
CA ALA A 129 -9.62 9.97 -6.13
C ALA A 129 -10.61 10.10 -4.96
N LEU A 130 -11.10 9.00 -4.38
CA LEU A 130 -11.95 9.03 -3.20
C LEU A 130 -11.23 9.67 -2.01
N ASN A 131 -9.96 9.34 -1.79
CA ASN A 131 -9.16 9.98 -0.73
C ASN A 131 -8.98 11.48 -0.99
N ALA A 132 -8.74 11.88 -2.24
CA ALA A 132 -8.69 13.30 -2.59
C ALA A 132 -10.02 13.99 -2.30
N VAL A 133 -11.16 13.37 -2.61
CA VAL A 133 -12.49 13.92 -2.30
C VAL A 133 -12.70 14.03 -0.80
N ILE A 134 -12.44 12.98 -0.02
CA ILE A 134 -12.60 12.98 1.44
C ILE A 134 -11.69 14.03 2.08
N GLY A 135 -10.42 14.08 1.67
CA GLY A 135 -9.48 15.08 2.17
C GLY A 135 -9.92 16.50 1.82
N LEU A 136 -10.39 16.74 0.60
CA LEU A 136 -10.87 18.05 0.18
C LEU A 136 -12.09 18.49 1.01
N LEU A 137 -13.06 17.59 1.21
CA LEU A 137 -14.22 17.85 2.06
C LEU A 137 -13.80 18.19 3.50
N PHE A 138 -12.83 17.47 4.05
CA PHE A 138 -12.29 17.76 5.38
C PHE A 138 -11.67 19.15 5.45
N TRP A 139 -10.83 19.53 4.49
CA TRP A 139 -10.22 20.86 4.42
C TRP A 139 -11.27 21.97 4.26
N LEU A 140 -12.31 21.74 3.46
CA LEU A 140 -13.43 22.69 3.30
C LEU A 140 -14.21 22.88 4.61
N ILE A 141 -14.48 21.80 5.35
CA ILE A 141 -15.15 21.87 6.65
C ILE A 141 -14.31 22.68 7.64
N LEU A 142 -12.99 22.40 7.73
CA LEU A 142 -12.09 23.18 8.59
C LEU A 142 -12.06 24.66 8.22
N LEU A 143 -12.06 24.97 6.92
CA LEU A 143 -12.10 26.34 6.44
C LEU A 143 -13.39 27.05 6.89
N VAL A 144 -14.56 26.41 6.71
CA VAL A 144 -15.86 26.96 7.12
C VAL A 144 -15.91 27.19 8.63
N ILE A 145 -15.44 26.24 9.43
CA ILE A 145 -15.37 26.38 10.90
C ILE A 145 -14.46 27.56 11.28
N THR A 146 -13.28 27.64 10.68
CA THR A 146 -12.31 28.70 10.98
C THR A 146 -12.90 30.08 10.67
N ILE A 147 -13.54 30.23 9.52
CA ILE A 147 -14.21 31.48 9.14
C ILE A 147 -15.36 31.80 10.10
N SER A 148 -16.12 30.78 10.55
CA SER A 148 -17.26 30.98 11.45
C SER A 148 -16.85 31.34 12.89
N MET A 149 -15.60 31.07 13.27
CA MET A 149 -15.04 31.36 14.60
C MET A 149 -14.20 32.64 14.64
N CYS A 150 -14.01 33.31 13.51
CA CYS A 150 -13.36 34.63 13.40
C CYS A 150 -14.40 35.74 13.26
#